data_AF-A0A7C1R0P5-F1
#
_entry.id   AF-A0A7C1R0P5-F1
#
_cell.length_a   1.000
_cell.length_b   1.000
_cell.length_c   1.000
_cell.angle_alpha   90.00
_cell.angle_beta   90.00
_cell.angle_gamma   90.00
#
_symmetry.space_group_name_H-M   'P 1'
#
loop_
_entity.id
_entity.type
_entity.pdbx_description
1 polymer ?
#
loop_
_entity_poly.entity_id
_entity_poly.type
_entity_poly.pdbx_seq_one_letter_code
_entity_poly.pdbx_strand_id
1 'polypeptide(L)'
;MRQQLLAPKDRKPIARTTYGGPQYVAVKGNVQRIELHRGCPWAKVHDFCYEPFEHEDFPIPALTKNQVQILDMNFLARKDALDIIKELGSKRVNGRVVHYEFICGIHFSLLTQEIANAMKKSRFVRPRLAWDGSFADQKKIKDSIKVFIKAGYKRNDIMLFMIVNWRIPYTECLRKLDVMKVWNVKVCDCCYDGGYKHAVPEYWTLEEMKDIRLKCRKHNQLVLFGIDPQPSINQYRSMKGVDILDKKVMVEG
;
A
#
# COMPACT_ATOMS: atom_id res chain seq x y z
N MET A 1 30.18 0.92 0.95
CA MET A 1 29.51 1.92 0.10
C MET A 1 29.05 3.05 1.01
N ARG A 2 29.53 4.29 0.79
CA ARG A 2 29.18 5.45 1.62
C ARG A 2 27.73 5.87 1.31
N GLN A 3 26.89 6.01 2.34
CA GLN A 3 25.54 6.58 2.19
C GLN A 3 25.67 8.01 1.65
N GLN A 4 25.01 8.30 0.52
CA GLN A 4 24.89 9.67 0.02
C GLN A 4 23.68 10.30 0.71
N LEU A 5 23.93 11.03 1.79
CA LEU A 5 22.92 11.90 2.40
C LEU A 5 22.70 13.07 1.43
N LEU A 6 21.57 13.09 0.74
CA LEU A 6 21.10 14.29 0.07
C LEU A 6 20.37 15.15 1.11
N ALA A 7 20.62 16.45 1.12
CA ALA A 7 20.07 17.38 2.11
C ALA A 7 18.52 17.35 2.12
N PRO A 8 17.85 17.64 3.26
CA PRO A 8 16.40 17.56 3.37
C PRO A 8 15.71 18.66 2.53
N LYS A 9 14.61 18.30 1.85
CA LYS A 9 13.63 19.15 1.12
C LYS A 9 14.08 19.97 -0.09
N ASP A 10 15.34 20.02 -0.49
CA ASP A 10 15.75 20.71 -1.74
C ASP A 10 15.35 19.97 -3.04
N ARG A 11 14.69 18.82 -2.94
CA ARG A 11 14.09 18.16 -4.10
C ARG A 11 12.72 18.78 -4.37
N LYS A 12 12.58 19.39 -5.55
CA LYS A 12 11.27 19.79 -6.08
C LYS A 12 10.33 18.57 -6.00
N PRO A 13 9.08 18.72 -5.53
CA PRO A 13 8.08 17.67 -5.65
C PRO A 13 8.14 17.09 -7.06
N ILE A 14 8.09 15.76 -7.19
CA ILE A 14 8.12 15.13 -8.50
C ILE A 14 7.04 15.80 -9.35
N ALA A 15 7.44 16.46 -10.44
CA ALA A 15 6.49 17.16 -11.31
C ALA A 15 5.37 16.18 -11.69
N ARG A 16 4.10 16.56 -11.45
CA ARG A 16 2.88 15.75 -11.58
C ARG A 16 2.49 14.86 -10.39
N THR A 17 3.05 15.07 -9.19
CA THR A 17 2.30 14.78 -7.95
C THR A 17 1.11 15.74 -7.87
N THR A 18 0.02 15.34 -7.21
CA THR A 18 -1.23 16.11 -7.21
C THR A 18 -1.10 17.52 -6.59
N TYR A 19 0.00 17.81 -5.91
CA TYR A 19 0.25 19.06 -5.20
C TYR A 19 0.32 20.31 -6.09
N GLY A 20 -0.46 21.33 -5.72
CA GLY A 20 -0.46 22.66 -6.34
C GLY A 20 -1.15 22.77 -7.70
N GLY A 21 -1.73 21.68 -8.21
CA GLY A 21 -2.46 21.64 -9.48
C GLY A 21 -3.97 21.48 -9.30
N PRO A 22 -4.76 21.45 -10.39
CA PRO A 22 -6.18 21.08 -10.31
C PRO A 22 -6.38 19.66 -9.76
N GLN A 23 -7.61 19.32 -9.35
CA GLN A 23 -7.98 17.97 -8.89
C GLN A 23 -7.48 16.90 -9.85
N TYR A 24 -6.80 15.87 -9.33
CA TYR A 24 -6.33 14.77 -10.17
C TYR A 24 -7.45 13.80 -10.55
N VAL A 25 -7.66 13.61 -11.85
CA VAL A 25 -8.56 12.58 -12.40
C VAL A 25 -7.90 11.94 -13.62
N ALA A 26 -7.78 10.61 -13.65
CA ALA A 26 -7.22 9.90 -14.78
C ALA A 26 -7.82 8.51 -14.95
N VAL A 27 -8.00 8.07 -16.20
CA VAL A 27 -8.40 6.68 -16.52
C VAL A 27 -7.18 5.92 -17.06
N LYS A 28 -6.88 4.77 -16.46
CA LYS A 28 -5.79 3.87 -16.88
C LYS A 28 -6.33 2.46 -17.07
N GLY A 29 -6.64 2.12 -18.32
CA GLY A 29 -7.29 0.85 -18.66
C GLY A 29 -8.66 0.71 -17.98
N ASN A 30 -8.79 -0.27 -17.10
CA ASN A 30 -10.03 -0.56 -16.36
C ASN A 30 -10.16 0.16 -15.02
N VAL A 31 -9.16 0.97 -14.64
CA VAL A 31 -9.12 1.68 -13.37
C VAL A 31 -9.25 3.18 -13.61
N GLN A 32 -10.08 3.85 -12.83
CA GLN A 32 -10.10 5.30 -12.73
C GLN A 32 -9.41 5.72 -11.44
N ARG A 33 -8.48 6.66 -11.52
CA ARG A 33 -7.80 7.28 -10.39
C ARG A 33 -8.40 8.65 -10.14
N ILE A 34 -8.72 8.92 -8.88
CA ILE A 34 -9.30 10.18 -8.45
C ILE A 34 -8.56 10.67 -7.22
N GLU A 35 -8.62 11.97 -7.02
CA GLU A 35 -8.25 12.65 -5.79
C GLU A 35 -9.51 13.28 -5.21
N LEU A 36 -9.74 13.08 -3.93
CA LEU A 36 -10.83 13.70 -3.21
C LEU A 36 -10.30 14.68 -2.16
N HIS A 37 -9.10 14.51 -1.64
CA HIS A 37 -8.57 15.34 -0.56
C HIS A 37 -7.09 15.63 -0.72
N ARG A 38 -6.72 16.87 -0.38
CA ARG A 38 -5.36 17.24 0.01
C ARG A 38 -5.38 17.82 1.41
N GLY A 39 -4.28 17.63 2.13
CA GLY A 39 -4.12 18.08 3.49
C GLY A 39 -3.91 16.93 4.46
N CYS A 40 -3.04 17.17 5.43
CA CYS A 40 -2.84 16.25 6.53
C CYS A 40 -2.44 17.03 7.78
N PRO A 41 -3.13 16.84 8.92
CA PRO A 41 -2.79 17.55 10.15
C PRO A 41 -1.40 17.16 10.68
N TRP A 42 -0.86 16.02 10.24
CA TRP A 42 0.50 15.58 10.58
C TRP A 42 1.58 16.05 9.58
N ALA A 43 1.24 16.80 8.53
CA ALA A 43 2.21 17.26 7.53
C ALA A 43 3.38 18.08 8.14
N LYS A 44 3.13 18.79 9.24
CA LYS A 44 4.15 19.57 9.96
C LYS A 44 5.12 18.72 10.78
N VAL A 45 4.77 17.46 11.08
CA VAL A 45 5.58 16.56 11.89
C VAL A 45 6.11 15.36 11.12
N HIS A 46 5.49 15.00 9.99
CA HIS A 46 5.95 13.94 9.10
C HIS A 46 6.87 14.49 8.02
N ASP A 47 8.16 14.61 8.34
CA ASP A 47 9.20 15.13 7.43
C ASP A 47 9.27 14.41 6.07
N PHE A 48 8.86 13.14 6.02
CA PHE A 48 8.87 12.31 4.82
C PHE A 48 7.63 12.49 3.92
N CYS A 49 6.59 13.14 4.41
CA CYS A 49 5.31 13.25 3.71
C CYS A 49 5.31 14.50 2.83
N TYR A 50 4.91 14.34 1.56
CA TYR A 50 4.73 15.46 0.63
C TYR A 50 3.34 16.10 0.71
N GLU A 51 2.47 15.59 1.59
CA GLU A 51 1.13 16.14 1.77
C GLU A 51 1.19 17.53 2.42
N PRO A 52 0.49 18.56 1.90
CA PRO A 52 0.40 19.87 2.54
C PRO A 52 -0.28 19.80 3.90
N PHE A 53 -0.09 20.84 4.70
CA PHE A 53 -0.83 20.99 5.95
C PHE A 53 -2.24 21.52 5.70
N GLU A 54 -2.39 22.36 4.67
CA GLU A 54 -3.64 22.98 4.26
C GLU A 54 -4.61 21.93 3.72
N HIS A 55 -5.86 22.01 4.16
CA HIS A 55 -6.91 21.10 3.72
C HIS A 55 -7.64 21.67 2.50
N GLU A 56 -7.74 20.86 1.45
CA GLU A 56 -8.49 21.14 0.23
C GLU A 56 -9.35 19.92 -0.10
N ASP A 57 -10.66 20.12 -0.11
CA ASP A 57 -11.65 19.07 -0.36
C ASP A 57 -12.21 19.21 -1.78
N PHE A 58 -12.11 18.14 -2.56
CA PHE A 58 -12.64 18.08 -3.92
C PHE A 58 -13.96 17.32 -3.98
N PRO A 59 -14.85 17.66 -4.94
CA PRO A 59 -16.03 16.88 -5.22
C PRO A 59 -15.68 15.52 -5.85
N ILE A 60 -16.59 14.54 -5.74
CA ILE A 60 -16.44 13.27 -6.46
C ILE A 60 -16.59 13.55 -7.97
N PRO A 61 -15.57 13.27 -8.79
CA PRO A 61 -15.66 13.50 -10.23
C PRO A 61 -16.58 12.46 -10.90
N ALA A 62 -16.97 12.69 -12.15
CA ALA A 62 -17.74 11.72 -12.91
C ALA A 62 -16.99 10.37 -12.99
N LEU A 63 -17.66 9.29 -12.56
CA LEU A 63 -17.10 7.94 -12.58
C LEU A 63 -17.47 7.25 -13.90
N THR A 64 -16.46 6.74 -14.59
CA THR A 64 -16.58 6.03 -15.88
C THR A 64 -16.08 4.58 -15.79
N LYS A 65 -15.51 4.18 -14.64
CA LYS A 65 -15.02 2.82 -14.36
C LYS A 65 -15.60 2.29 -13.05
N ASN A 66 -15.82 0.98 -12.99
CA ASN A 66 -16.28 0.28 -11.78
C ASN A 66 -15.14 -0.03 -10.79
N GLN A 67 -13.88 0.22 -11.15
CA GLN A 67 -12.73 0.16 -10.25
C GLN A 67 -12.14 1.55 -10.11
N VAL A 68 -12.15 2.06 -8.88
CA VAL A 68 -11.68 3.40 -8.56
C VAL A 68 -10.57 3.34 -7.53
N GLN A 69 -9.47 4.03 -7.81
CA GLN A 69 -8.34 4.21 -6.90
C GLN A 69 -8.33 5.65 -6.41
N ILE A 70 -8.35 5.83 -5.09
CA ILE A 70 -8.30 7.14 -4.44
C ILE A 70 -6.85 7.38 -4.02
N LEU A 71 -6.27 8.47 -4.53
CA LEU A 71 -4.84 8.77 -4.39
C LEU A 71 -4.48 9.61 -3.17
N ASP A 72 -5.47 10.09 -2.44
CA ASP A 72 -5.33 10.92 -1.25
C ASP A 72 -4.37 10.28 -0.25
N MET A 73 -3.40 11.05 0.25
CA MET A 73 -2.44 10.52 1.23
C MET A 73 -3.08 10.27 2.59
N ASN A 74 -4.16 10.99 2.92
CA ASN A 74 -4.91 10.79 4.15
C ASN A 74 -6.39 11.17 4.01
N PHE A 75 -7.14 10.41 3.20
CA PHE A 75 -8.56 10.68 2.93
C PHE A 75 -9.42 10.90 4.21
N LEU A 76 -9.14 10.20 5.31
CA LEU A 76 -9.91 10.38 6.56
C LEU A 76 -9.64 11.70 7.29
N ALA A 77 -8.66 12.50 6.84
CA ALA A 77 -8.43 13.84 7.38
C ALA A 77 -9.48 14.85 6.90
N ARG A 78 -10.30 14.49 5.89
CA ARG A 78 -11.50 15.22 5.50
C ARG A 78 -12.49 15.29 6.65
N LYS A 79 -13.14 16.45 6.83
CA LYS A 79 -14.17 16.64 7.86
C LYS A 79 -15.44 15.84 7.58
N ASP A 80 -15.77 15.68 6.30
CA ASP A 80 -16.96 14.99 5.79
C ASP A 80 -16.66 13.56 5.30
N ALA A 81 -15.52 12.98 5.69
CA ALA A 81 -15.02 11.70 5.14
C ALA A 81 -16.07 10.58 5.16
N LEU A 82 -16.84 10.49 6.25
CA LEU A 82 -17.88 9.48 6.41
C LEU A 82 -19.02 9.65 5.40
N ASP A 83 -19.43 10.87 5.11
CA ASP A 83 -20.52 11.15 4.18
C ASP A 83 -20.07 10.93 2.74
N ILE A 84 -18.84 11.32 2.40
CA ILE A 84 -18.23 10.98 1.11
C ILE A 84 -18.11 9.46 0.91
N ILE A 85 -17.72 8.70 1.95
CA ILE A 85 -17.71 7.23 1.89
C ILE A 85 -19.11 6.68 1.58
N LYS A 86 -20.15 7.22 2.21
CA LYS A 86 -21.54 6.79 1.98
C LYS A 86 -21.99 7.15 0.56
N GLU A 87 -21.67 8.35 0.09
CA GLU A 87 -22.02 8.82 -1.25
C GLU A 87 -21.34 7.95 -2.31
N LEU A 88 -20.05 7.65 -2.18
CA LEU A 88 -19.33 6.74 -3.06
C LEU A 88 -20.01 5.36 -3.11
N GLY A 89 -20.48 4.83 -1.97
CA GLY A 89 -21.21 3.56 -1.92
C GLY A 89 -22.50 3.51 -2.74
N SER A 90 -23.12 4.67 -2.99
CA SER A 90 -24.32 4.80 -3.82
C SER A 90 -24.04 4.79 -5.33
N LYS A 91 -22.81 5.14 -5.75
CA LYS A 91 -22.49 5.33 -7.17
C LYS A 91 -22.58 4.04 -7.96
N ARG A 92 -23.00 4.17 -9.22
CA ARG A 92 -23.07 3.10 -10.21
C ARG A 92 -22.49 3.59 -11.52
N VAL A 93 -21.81 2.70 -12.23
CA VAL A 93 -21.37 2.93 -13.62
C VAL A 93 -21.95 1.81 -14.46
N ASN A 94 -22.71 2.15 -15.49
CA ASN A 94 -23.42 1.20 -16.35
C ASN A 94 -24.29 0.20 -15.56
N GLY A 95 -25.04 0.71 -14.57
CA GLY A 95 -25.89 -0.10 -13.68
C GLY A 95 -25.14 -0.97 -12.67
N ARG A 96 -23.79 -1.02 -12.73
CA ARG A 96 -22.96 -1.86 -11.87
C ARG A 96 -22.35 -1.07 -10.71
N VAL A 97 -22.13 -1.75 -9.59
CA VAL A 97 -21.47 -1.18 -8.40
C VAL A 97 -20.04 -0.75 -8.70
N VAL A 98 -19.53 0.20 -7.94
CA VAL A 98 -18.13 0.64 -7.99
C VAL A 98 -17.39 0.09 -6.77
N HIS A 99 -16.15 -0.34 -6.97
CA HIS A 99 -15.22 -0.77 -5.94
C HIS A 99 -14.12 0.25 -5.78
N TYR A 100 -13.79 0.57 -4.53
CA TYR A 100 -12.85 1.64 -4.18
C TYR A 100 -11.61 1.08 -3.50
N GLU A 101 -10.44 1.60 -3.82
CA GLU A 101 -9.19 1.27 -3.14
C GLU A 101 -8.45 2.56 -2.79
N PHE A 102 -8.10 2.72 -1.51
CA PHE A 102 -7.12 3.73 -1.11
C PHE A 102 -5.72 3.27 -1.50
N ILE A 103 -4.98 4.12 -2.19
CA ILE A 103 -3.59 3.84 -2.57
C ILE A 103 -2.63 4.13 -1.42
N CYS A 104 -2.96 5.11 -0.59
CA CYS A 104 -2.18 5.44 0.59
C CYS A 104 -2.81 4.85 1.85
N GLY A 105 -2.04 4.83 2.94
CA GLY A 105 -2.48 4.30 4.22
C GLY A 105 -3.38 5.28 4.97
N ILE A 106 -4.42 4.75 5.62
CA ILE A 106 -5.24 5.49 6.58
C ILE A 106 -4.47 5.63 7.88
N HIS A 107 -4.41 6.84 8.45
CA HIS A 107 -3.86 7.04 9.78
C HIS A 107 -4.73 6.38 10.85
N PHE A 108 -4.14 5.54 11.70
CA PHE A 108 -4.88 4.69 12.65
C PHE A 108 -5.75 5.47 13.64
N SER A 109 -5.39 6.71 13.98
CA SER A 109 -6.14 7.56 14.92
C SER A 109 -7.44 8.12 14.33
N LEU A 110 -7.59 8.12 13.02
CA LEU A 110 -8.80 8.58 12.33
C LEU A 110 -9.78 7.43 12.04
N LEU A 111 -9.35 6.19 12.25
CA LEU A 111 -10.17 5.02 11.99
C LEU A 111 -11.08 4.73 13.17
N THR A 112 -12.38 4.92 12.98
CA THR A 112 -13.43 4.49 13.92
C THR A 112 -14.15 3.25 13.40
N GLN A 113 -14.91 2.59 14.28
CA GLN A 113 -15.75 1.46 13.86
C GLN A 113 -16.83 1.87 12.86
N GLU A 114 -17.41 3.05 13.01
CA GLU A 114 -18.41 3.59 12.09
C GLU A 114 -17.82 3.80 10.69
N ILE A 115 -16.64 4.40 10.59
CA ILE A 115 -15.93 4.60 9.32
C ILE A 115 -15.62 3.24 8.66
N ALA A 116 -15.09 2.28 9.41
CA ALA A 116 -14.78 0.96 8.87
C ALA A 116 -16.01 0.23 8.35
N ASN A 117 -17.15 0.33 9.05
CA ASN A 117 -18.43 -0.22 8.64
C ASN A 117 -18.93 0.45 7.35
N ALA A 118 -18.88 1.78 7.28
CA ALA A 118 -19.26 2.55 6.10
C ALA A 118 -18.38 2.18 4.91
N MET A 119 -17.06 2.10 5.08
CA MET A 119 -16.13 1.66 4.04
C MET A 119 -16.50 0.27 3.51
N LYS A 120 -16.77 -0.69 4.40
CA LYS A 120 -17.13 -2.05 3.97
C LYS A 120 -18.43 -2.06 3.18
N LYS A 121 -19.46 -1.38 3.68
CA LYS A 121 -20.78 -1.27 3.02
C LYS A 121 -20.66 -0.57 1.66
N SER A 122 -19.77 0.41 1.56
CA SER A 122 -19.45 1.15 0.34
C SER A 122 -18.43 0.45 -0.57
N ARG A 123 -18.10 -0.83 -0.30
CA ARG A 123 -17.24 -1.68 -1.17
C ARG A 123 -15.83 -1.13 -1.35
N PHE A 124 -15.30 -0.48 -0.32
CA PHE A 124 -13.87 -0.29 -0.22
C PHE A 124 -13.20 -1.65 -0.06
N VAL A 125 -12.18 -1.91 -0.87
CA VAL A 125 -11.43 -3.17 -0.89
C VAL A 125 -10.00 -2.91 -0.48
N ARG A 126 -9.38 -3.94 0.11
CA ARG A 126 -7.96 -3.91 0.50
C ARG A 126 -7.58 -2.68 1.33
N PRO A 127 -8.26 -2.44 2.48
CA PRO A 127 -7.98 -1.26 3.28
C PRO A 127 -6.51 -1.26 3.71
N ARG A 128 -5.90 -0.08 3.63
CA ARG A 128 -4.48 0.14 3.97
C ARG A 128 -4.40 0.94 5.26
N LEU A 129 -3.69 0.44 6.25
CA LEU A 129 -3.46 1.10 7.53
C LEU A 129 -2.01 1.61 7.58
N ALA A 130 -1.80 2.90 7.76
CA ALA A 130 -0.46 3.48 7.85
C ALA A 130 0.22 3.14 9.18
N TRP A 131 1.49 2.74 9.12
CA TRP A 131 2.37 2.57 10.29
C TRP A 131 3.79 3.06 9.99
N ASP A 132 3.90 4.36 9.81
CA ASP A 132 5.14 5.09 9.51
C ASP A 132 5.84 5.63 10.76
N GLY A 133 5.36 5.23 11.95
CA GLY A 133 5.94 5.59 13.25
C GLY A 133 6.73 4.45 13.91
N SER A 134 6.90 4.53 15.23
CA SER A 134 7.66 3.55 16.00
C SER A 134 6.96 2.18 16.11
N PHE A 135 7.74 1.10 16.23
CA PHE A 135 7.26 -0.23 16.60
C PHE A 135 6.48 -0.25 17.94
N ALA A 136 6.72 0.72 18.83
CA ALA A 136 5.97 0.86 20.07
C ALA A 136 4.44 0.98 19.87
N ASP A 137 4.00 1.48 18.71
CA ASP A 137 2.58 1.61 18.37
C ASP A 137 1.91 0.29 17.97
N GLN A 138 2.60 -0.86 18.03
CA GLN A 138 2.06 -2.16 17.60
C GLN A 138 0.69 -2.50 18.17
N LYS A 139 0.41 -2.11 19.43
CA LYS A 139 -0.89 -2.36 20.07
C LYS A 139 -2.01 -1.55 19.40
N LYS A 140 -1.75 -0.27 19.10
CA LYS A 140 -2.68 0.62 18.40
C LYS A 140 -3.00 0.08 17.01
N ILE A 141 -1.96 -0.36 16.28
CA ILE A 141 -2.12 -0.98 14.96
C ILE A 141 -2.94 -2.26 15.03
N LYS A 142 -2.67 -3.13 16.01
CA LYS A 142 -3.45 -4.35 16.23
C LYS A 142 -4.92 -4.05 16.51
N ASP A 143 -5.20 -3.02 17.30
CA ASP A 143 -6.57 -2.61 17.62
C ASP A 143 -7.28 -2.04 16.39
N SER A 144 -6.62 -1.23 15.56
CA SER A 144 -7.16 -0.78 14.27
C SER A 144 -7.43 -1.94 13.29
N ILE A 145 -6.58 -2.97 13.28
CA ILE A 145 -6.85 -4.19 12.50
C ILE A 145 -8.12 -4.88 13.00
N LYS A 146 -8.35 -4.95 14.32
CA LYS A 146 -9.61 -5.51 14.87
C LYS A 146 -10.84 -4.70 14.44
N VAL A 147 -10.72 -3.37 14.32
CA VAL A 147 -11.80 -2.51 13.82
C VAL A 147 -12.22 -2.92 12.40
N PHE A 148 -11.25 -3.14 11.51
CA PHE A 148 -11.54 -3.66 10.16
C PHE A 148 -12.13 -5.09 10.19
N ILE A 149 -11.60 -5.98 11.02
CA ILE A 149 -12.13 -7.35 11.13
C ILE A 149 -13.59 -7.32 11.59
N LYS A 150 -13.91 -6.51 12.61
CA LYS A 150 -15.27 -6.34 13.13
C LYS A 150 -16.21 -5.74 12.08
N ALA A 151 -15.70 -4.89 11.18
CA ALA A 151 -16.47 -4.40 10.03
C ALA A 151 -16.68 -5.45 8.92
N GLY A 152 -16.06 -6.63 9.01
CA GLY A 152 -16.21 -7.72 8.04
C GLY A 152 -15.12 -7.81 6.97
N TYR A 153 -13.95 -7.18 7.19
CA TYR A 153 -12.78 -7.43 6.35
C TYR A 153 -12.06 -8.72 6.77
N LYS A 154 -11.58 -9.48 5.79
CA LYS A 154 -10.70 -10.63 6.05
C LYS A 154 -9.30 -10.12 6.40
N ARG A 155 -8.60 -10.82 7.31
CA ARG A 155 -7.23 -10.44 7.72
C ARG A 155 -6.29 -10.31 6.53
N ASN A 156 -6.35 -11.28 5.62
CA ASN A 156 -5.55 -11.32 4.40
C ASN A 156 -6.00 -10.34 3.29
N ASP A 157 -7.07 -9.57 3.50
CA ASP A 157 -7.44 -8.45 2.63
C ASP A 157 -6.84 -7.13 3.12
N ILE A 158 -6.66 -6.97 4.43
CA ILE A 158 -6.08 -5.78 5.05
C ILE A 158 -4.58 -5.71 4.71
N MET A 159 -4.08 -4.48 4.51
CA MET A 159 -2.66 -4.21 4.25
C MET A 159 -2.12 -3.20 5.26
N LEU A 160 -0.95 -3.49 5.81
CA LEU A 160 -0.14 -2.49 6.50
C LEU A 160 0.64 -1.67 5.47
N PHE A 161 0.40 -0.37 5.41
CA PHE A 161 1.21 0.56 4.63
C PHE A 161 2.35 1.08 5.50
N MET A 162 3.59 0.87 5.08
CA MET A 162 4.75 1.33 5.83
C MET A 162 5.80 1.96 4.92
N ILE A 163 6.36 3.09 5.36
CA ILE A 163 7.51 3.74 4.75
C ILE A 163 8.77 2.90 5.02
N VAL A 164 9.60 2.78 3.99
CA VAL A 164 10.94 2.16 4.05
C VAL A 164 11.98 3.09 3.43
N ASN A 165 13.26 2.83 3.67
CA ASN A 165 14.36 3.72 3.24
C ASN A 165 14.20 5.16 3.78
N TRP A 166 13.67 5.27 4.99
CA TRP A 166 13.59 6.52 5.75
C TRP A 166 14.33 6.32 7.08
N ARG A 167 14.33 7.33 7.96
CA ARG A 167 14.93 7.30 9.30
C ARG A 167 14.40 6.19 10.22
N ILE A 168 13.33 5.48 9.82
CA ILE A 168 12.91 4.25 10.48
C ILE A 168 13.94 3.16 10.14
N PRO A 169 14.59 2.52 11.12
CA PRO A 169 15.62 1.51 10.85
C PRO A 169 15.07 0.31 10.08
N TYR A 170 15.89 -0.27 9.19
CA TYR A 170 15.59 -1.51 8.48
C TYR A 170 15.14 -2.64 9.43
N THR A 171 15.85 -2.80 10.55
CA THR A 171 15.52 -3.79 11.58
C THR A 171 14.15 -3.56 12.23
N GLU A 172 13.69 -2.32 12.31
CA GLU A 172 12.36 -2.01 12.82
C GLU A 172 11.26 -2.38 11.83
N CYS A 173 11.48 -2.13 10.54
CA CYS A 173 10.57 -2.60 9.48
C CYS A 173 10.50 -4.14 9.43
N LEU A 174 11.60 -4.85 9.69
CA LEU A 174 11.57 -6.32 9.84
C LEU A 174 10.68 -6.76 11.01
N ARG A 175 10.79 -6.11 12.18
CA ARG A 175 9.93 -6.42 13.33
C ARG A 175 8.44 -6.18 13.01
N LYS A 176 8.13 -5.11 12.29
CA LYS A 176 6.76 -4.84 11.79
C LYS A 176 6.29 -5.97 10.87
N LEU A 177 7.15 -6.47 9.97
CA LEU A 177 6.83 -7.60 9.09
C LEU A 177 6.55 -8.88 9.87
N ASP A 178 7.35 -9.19 10.91
CA ASP A 178 7.16 -10.37 11.75
C ASP A 178 5.80 -10.36 12.47
N VAL A 179 5.39 -9.23 13.03
CA VAL A 179 4.06 -9.14 13.67
C VAL A 179 2.93 -9.24 12.65
N MET A 180 3.11 -8.72 11.43
CA MET A 180 2.12 -8.88 10.34
C MET A 180 1.96 -10.34 9.94
N LYS A 181 3.03 -11.14 9.99
CA LYS A 181 2.98 -12.60 9.77
C LYS A 181 2.13 -13.28 10.83
N VAL A 182 2.35 -12.97 12.10
CA VAL A 182 1.55 -13.51 13.21
C VAL A 182 0.07 -13.12 13.07
N TRP A 183 -0.22 -11.91 12.60
CA TRP A 183 -1.60 -11.42 12.45
C TRP A 183 -2.26 -11.82 11.12
N ASN A 184 -1.53 -12.49 10.23
CA ASN A 184 -1.98 -12.87 8.89
C ASN A 184 -2.54 -11.67 8.09
N VAL A 185 -1.81 -10.55 8.13
CA VAL A 185 -2.13 -9.28 7.45
C VAL A 185 -1.05 -9.00 6.41
N LYS A 186 -1.44 -8.51 5.23
CA LYS A 186 -0.49 -8.17 4.15
C LYS A 186 0.28 -6.90 4.47
N VAL A 187 1.34 -6.64 3.73
CA VAL A 187 2.12 -5.40 3.79
C VAL A 187 2.17 -4.70 2.43
N CYS A 188 2.29 -3.38 2.45
CA CYS A 188 2.52 -2.52 1.32
C CYS A 188 3.67 -1.59 1.71
N ASP A 189 4.88 -1.96 1.31
CA ASP A 189 6.09 -1.19 1.51
C ASP A 189 6.16 -0.03 0.51
N CYS A 190 6.14 1.19 1.04
CA CYS A 190 6.30 2.43 0.29
C CYS A 190 7.74 2.91 0.47
N CYS A 191 8.54 2.92 -0.59
CA CYS A 191 9.90 3.42 -0.49
C CYS A 191 9.88 4.95 -0.50
N TYR A 192 10.57 5.56 0.47
CA TYR A 192 10.79 6.99 0.54
C TYR A 192 11.35 7.54 -0.77
N ASP A 193 10.86 8.74 -1.13
CA ASP A 193 11.27 9.56 -2.26
C ASP A 193 11.12 8.89 -3.65
N GLY A 194 9.87 8.77 -4.10
CA GLY A 194 9.56 8.38 -5.48
C GLY A 194 9.41 6.88 -5.74
N GLY A 195 9.36 6.06 -4.67
CA GLY A 195 9.20 4.62 -4.76
C GLY A 195 10.46 3.92 -5.30
N TYR A 196 10.45 2.58 -5.32
CA TYR A 196 11.64 1.77 -5.65
C TYR A 196 12.26 2.04 -7.04
N LYS A 197 11.53 2.65 -7.98
CA LYS A 197 12.07 2.99 -9.31
C LYS A 197 13.05 4.17 -9.26
N HIS A 198 12.87 5.07 -8.31
CA HIS A 198 13.64 6.32 -8.20
C HIS A 198 14.36 6.46 -6.86
N ALA A 199 14.27 5.42 -6.02
CA ALA A 199 14.77 5.47 -4.66
C ALA A 199 16.30 5.61 -4.61
N VAL A 200 16.74 6.58 -3.81
CA VAL A 200 18.16 6.77 -3.47
C VAL A 200 18.42 6.12 -2.11
N PRO A 201 19.49 5.33 -1.94
CA PRO A 201 19.85 4.71 -0.66
C PRO A 201 20.36 5.75 0.35
N GLU A 202 19.45 6.58 0.85
CA GLU A 202 19.76 7.73 1.71
C GLU A 202 19.96 7.28 3.16
N TYR A 203 19.02 6.50 3.70
CA TYR A 203 19.08 6.00 5.08
C TYR A 203 19.43 4.53 5.16
N TRP A 204 19.06 3.76 4.13
CA TRP A 204 19.33 2.33 4.05
C TRP A 204 20.30 2.06 2.91
N THR A 205 21.02 0.95 3.00
CA THR A 205 21.81 0.44 1.88
C THR A 205 20.92 -0.10 0.77
N LEU A 206 21.44 -0.14 -0.45
CA LEU A 206 20.74 -0.75 -1.58
C LEU A 206 20.37 -2.22 -1.31
N GLU A 207 21.21 -2.95 -0.58
CA GLU A 207 20.94 -4.35 -0.24
C GLU A 207 19.80 -4.49 0.76
N GLU A 208 19.71 -3.65 1.79
CA GLU A 208 18.57 -3.62 2.71
C GLU A 208 17.26 -3.27 1.96
N MET A 209 17.31 -2.34 1.01
CA MET A 209 16.15 -1.97 0.19
C MET A 209 15.68 -3.12 -0.71
N LYS A 210 16.61 -3.83 -1.36
CA LYS A 210 16.27 -5.01 -2.17
C LYS A 210 15.71 -6.12 -1.30
N ASP A 211 16.34 -6.37 -0.16
CA ASP A 211 15.96 -7.43 0.76
C ASP A 211 14.58 -7.19 1.37
N ILE A 212 14.28 -6.00 1.91
CA ILE A 212 12.96 -5.72 2.47
C ILE A 212 11.86 -5.89 1.41
N ARG A 213 12.13 -5.46 0.17
CA ARG A 213 11.18 -5.56 -0.94
C ARG A 213 10.87 -7.03 -1.25
N LEU A 214 11.91 -7.86 -1.27
CA LEU A 214 11.77 -9.30 -1.48
C LEU A 214 10.98 -9.94 -0.34
N LYS A 215 11.32 -9.64 0.92
CA LYS A 215 10.64 -10.19 2.11
C LYS A 215 9.18 -9.77 2.17
N CYS A 216 8.84 -8.51 1.89
CA CYS A 216 7.45 -8.03 1.81
C CYS A 216 6.64 -8.77 0.74
N ARG A 217 7.21 -8.99 -0.46
CA ARG A 217 6.56 -9.77 -1.52
C ARG A 217 6.33 -11.22 -1.11
N LYS A 218 7.35 -11.85 -0.51
CA LYS A 218 7.29 -13.23 -0.04
C LYS A 218 6.24 -13.40 1.05
N HIS A 219 6.23 -12.50 2.02
CA HIS A 219 5.22 -12.43 3.06
C HIS A 219 3.81 -12.36 2.48
N ASN A 220 3.58 -11.46 1.52
CA ASN A 220 2.25 -11.32 0.90
C ASN A 220 1.82 -12.57 0.13
N GLN A 221 2.75 -13.29 -0.50
CA GLN A 221 2.46 -14.58 -1.11
C GLN A 221 2.01 -15.60 -0.06
N LEU A 222 2.74 -15.71 1.06
CA LEU A 222 2.38 -16.61 2.15
C LEU A 222 1.02 -16.27 2.78
N VAL A 223 0.73 -14.99 3.01
CA VAL A 223 -0.57 -14.53 3.53
C VAL A 223 -1.71 -14.80 2.54
N LEU A 224 -1.44 -14.71 1.24
CA LEU A 224 -2.46 -14.92 0.21
C LEU A 224 -2.74 -16.40 -0.04
N PHE A 225 -1.71 -17.23 -0.16
CA PHE A 225 -1.82 -18.62 -0.57
C PHE A 225 -1.78 -19.62 0.59
N GLY A 226 -1.34 -19.20 1.78
CA GLY A 226 -1.08 -20.09 2.92
C GLY A 226 0.15 -20.99 2.75
N ILE A 227 0.67 -21.08 1.52
CA ILE A 227 1.89 -21.80 1.13
C ILE A 227 2.81 -20.86 0.38
N ASP A 228 4.07 -21.22 0.30
CA ASP A 228 5.01 -20.56 -0.58
C ASP A 228 4.77 -21.04 -2.03
N PRO A 229 4.25 -20.19 -2.94
CA PRO A 229 4.00 -20.61 -4.32
C PRO A 229 5.28 -20.72 -5.14
N GLN A 230 6.41 -20.20 -4.64
CA GLN A 230 7.70 -20.39 -5.29
C GLN A 230 8.27 -21.73 -4.82
N PRO A 231 8.57 -22.66 -5.73
CA PRO A 231 9.27 -23.87 -5.37
C PRO A 231 10.57 -23.49 -4.66
N SER A 232 10.94 -24.20 -3.59
CA SER A 232 12.30 -24.11 -3.08
C SER A 232 13.29 -24.36 -4.22
N ILE A 233 14.49 -23.80 -4.15
CA ILE A 233 15.50 -24.01 -5.21
C ILE A 233 15.77 -25.52 -5.44
N ASN A 234 15.55 -26.34 -4.41
CA ASN A 234 15.60 -27.79 -4.44
C ASN A 234 14.37 -28.44 -5.13
N GLN A 235 13.17 -27.90 -4.93
CA GLN A 235 11.99 -28.27 -5.72
C GLN A 235 12.14 -27.88 -7.20
N TYR A 236 12.73 -26.71 -7.48
CA TYR A 236 13.00 -26.28 -8.86
C TYR A 236 14.05 -27.17 -9.55
N ARG A 237 15.08 -27.61 -8.81
CA ARG A 237 16.11 -28.55 -9.29
C ARG A 237 15.56 -29.96 -9.51
N SER A 238 14.68 -30.46 -8.64
CA SER A 238 14.01 -31.75 -8.86
C SER A 238 13.02 -31.70 -10.02
N MET A 239 12.32 -30.59 -10.24
CA MET A 239 11.46 -30.41 -11.43
C MET A 239 12.26 -30.34 -12.74
N LYS A 240 13.50 -29.83 -12.72
CA LYS A 240 14.41 -29.84 -13.89
C LYS A 240 15.18 -31.16 -14.08
N GLY A 241 15.14 -32.07 -13.10
CA GLY A 241 15.77 -33.39 -13.18
C GLY A 241 14.91 -34.47 -13.83
N VAL A 242 13.71 -34.12 -14.31
CA VAL A 242 12.74 -35.09 -14.88
C VAL A 242 12.73 -35.10 -16.42
N ASP A 243 13.43 -34.19 -17.09
CA ASP A 243 13.57 -34.24 -18.56
C ASP A 243 14.99 -33.84 -18.98
N ILE A 244 15.80 -34.84 -19.36
CA ILE A 244 16.72 -34.94 -20.52
C ILE A 244 17.52 -36.23 -20.28
N LEU A 245 16.89 -37.39 -20.47
CA LEU A 245 17.56 -38.69 -20.70
C LEU A 245 16.47 -39.64 -21.19
N ASP A 246 16.02 -39.47 -22.44
CA ASP A 246 15.47 -40.56 -23.28
C ASP A 246 14.96 -40.01 -24.62
N LYS A 247 15.88 -39.47 -25.43
CA LYS A 247 15.76 -39.44 -26.89
C LYS A 247 17.13 -39.55 -27.54
N LYS A 248 17.83 -40.68 -27.30
CA LYS A 248 18.78 -41.18 -28.31
C LYS A 248 17.95 -41.95 -29.34
N VAL A 249 17.52 -41.18 -30.33
CA VAL A 249 17.02 -41.68 -31.61
C VAL A 249 18.05 -42.64 -32.17
N MET A 250 17.61 -43.88 -32.43
CA MET A 250 18.29 -44.82 -33.30
C MET A 250 18.43 -44.15 -34.67
N VAL A 251 19.66 -43.97 -35.11
CA VAL A 251 19.97 -43.71 -36.52
C VAL A 251 20.54 -45.00 -37.06
N GLU A 252 19.77 -45.59 -37.97
CA GLU A 252 20.09 -46.74 -38.79
C GLU A 252 21.39 -46.50 -39.59
N GLY A 253 22.16 -47.58 -39.72
CA GLY A 253 23.30 -47.75 -40.61
C GLY A 253 23.63 -49.24 -40.68
#